data_AF-A0A5D3E2K2-F1
#
_entry.id   AF-A0A5D3E2K2-F1
#
_cell.length_a   1.000
_cell.length_b   1.000
_cell.length_c   1.000
_cell.angle_alpha   90.00
_cell.angle_beta   90.00
_cell.angle_gamma   90.00
#
_symmetry.space_group_name_H-M   'P 1'
#
loop_
_entity.id
_entity.type
_entity.pdbx_description
1 polymer ?
#
loop_
_entity_poly.entity_id
_entity_poly.type
_entity_poly.pdbx_seq_one_letter_code
_entity_poly.pdbx_strand_id
1 'polypeptide(L)'
;MQEECCTINTWDVLKRELCSQFFPENVEILARRKLRELKHNGSIQEYVKQFAGLMLDICDISEKDKVFCFVEGLKSWAKTNLYEQRVQDLTSTYTAVE
;
A
#
# COMPACT_ATOMS: atom_id res chain seq x y z
N MET A 1 10.23 -8.40 -34.90
CA MET A 1 10.01 -9.79 -34.45
C MET A 1 10.72 -9.99 -33.13
N GLN A 2 9.96 -9.92 -32.05
CA GLN A 2 10.11 -10.66 -30.79
C GLN A 2 8.98 -10.12 -29.90
N GLU A 3 7.77 -10.65 -30.12
CA GLU A 3 6.77 -10.64 -29.05
C GLU A 3 7.30 -11.64 -28.02
N GLU A 4 8.14 -11.16 -27.11
CA GLU A 4 8.36 -11.87 -25.86
C GLU A 4 7.03 -11.81 -25.10
N CYS A 5 6.16 -12.76 -25.40
CA CYS A 5 4.94 -12.97 -24.63
C CYS A 5 5.40 -13.30 -23.21
N CYS A 6 5.34 -12.29 -22.33
CA CYS A 6 5.62 -12.43 -20.91
C CYS A 6 4.92 -13.70 -20.43
N THR A 7 5.67 -14.67 -19.94
CA THR A 7 5.13 -15.95 -19.49
C THR A 7 4.40 -15.70 -18.17
N ILE A 8 3.14 -15.27 -18.26
CA ILE A 8 2.29 -15.00 -17.10
C ILE A 8 1.90 -16.34 -16.48
N ASN A 9 2.79 -16.87 -15.65
CA ASN A 9 2.64 -18.17 -14.99
C ASN A 9 2.11 -18.04 -13.55
N THR A 10 2.04 -16.83 -13.00
CA THR A 10 1.51 -16.56 -11.66
C THR A 10 0.67 -15.29 -11.64
N TRP A 11 -0.25 -15.23 -10.68
CA TRP A 11 -1.10 -14.06 -10.44
C TRP A 11 -0.28 -12.78 -10.17
N ASP A 12 0.86 -12.89 -9.50
CA ASP A 12 1.72 -11.74 -9.20
C ASP A 12 2.51 -11.26 -10.44
N VAL A 13 2.85 -12.17 -11.36
CA VAL A 13 3.39 -11.78 -12.67
C VAL A 13 2.34 -11.05 -13.49
N LEU A 14 1.08 -11.51 -13.47
CA LEU A 14 -0.02 -10.84 -14.17
C LEU A 14 -0.24 -9.42 -13.65
N LYS A 15 -0.34 -9.25 -12.32
CA LYS A 15 -0.53 -7.93 -11.70
C LYS A 15 0.59 -6.96 -12.10
N ARG A 16 1.84 -7.42 -12.01
CA ARG A 16 3.01 -6.59 -12.33
C ARG A 16 3.03 -6.19 -13.80
N GLU A 17 2.73 -7.10 -14.71
CA GLU A 17 2.68 -6.81 -16.14
C GLU A 17 1.58 -5.79 -16.45
N LEU A 18 0.39 -5.99 -15.87
CA LEU A 18 -0.72 -5.05 -16.02
C LEU A 18 -0.34 -3.66 -15.49
N CYS A 19 0.33 -3.60 -14.34
CA CYS A 19 0.79 -2.32 -13.82
C CYS A 19 1.87 -1.69 -14.70
N SER A 20 2.84 -2.47 -15.19
CA SER A 20 3.89 -1.95 -16.08
C SER A 20 3.34 -1.40 -17.40
N GLN A 21 2.27 -1.98 -17.94
CA GLN A 21 1.70 -1.54 -19.22
C GLN A 21 0.72 -0.37 -19.08
N PHE A 22 0.01 -0.28 -17.97
CA PHE A 22 -1.07 0.71 -17.78
C PHE A 22 -0.73 1.82 -16.79
N PHE A 23 0.33 1.68 -15.98
CA PHE A 23 0.81 2.69 -15.05
C PHE A 23 2.19 3.18 -15.50
N PRO A 24 2.26 4.36 -16.14
CA PRO A 24 3.55 4.93 -16.48
C PRO A 24 4.35 5.19 -15.19
N GLU A 25 5.68 5.01 -15.27
CA GLU A 25 6.62 5.05 -14.13
C GLU A 25 6.47 6.31 -13.25
N ASN A 26 6.02 7.42 -13.85
CA ASN A 26 5.71 8.66 -13.16
C ASN A 26 4.57 8.53 -12.12
N VAL A 27 3.56 7.70 -12.36
CA VAL A 27 2.42 7.49 -11.45
C VAL A 27 2.90 6.80 -10.17
N GLU A 28 3.69 5.74 -10.31
CA GLU A 28 4.25 5.00 -9.18
C GLU A 28 5.20 5.88 -8.34
N ILE A 29 6.06 6.68 -8.99
CA ILE A 29 6.95 7.63 -8.30
C ILE A 29 6.14 8.66 -7.50
N LEU A 30 5.07 9.20 -8.08
CA LEU A 30 4.19 10.16 -7.41
C LEU A 30 3.44 9.51 -6.24
N ALA A 31 2.93 8.30 -6.42
CA ALA A 31 2.26 7.54 -5.36
C ALA A 31 3.21 7.25 -4.19
N ARG A 32 4.44 6.83 -4.46
CA ARG A 32 5.47 6.62 -3.42
C ARG A 32 5.86 7.91 -2.70
N ARG A 33 5.86 9.06 -3.38
CA ARG A 33 6.09 10.36 -2.74
C ARG A 33 4.94 10.71 -1.79
N LYS A 34 3.70 10.58 -2.27
CA LYS A 34 2.50 10.79 -1.45
C LYS A 34 2.43 9.83 -0.27
N LEU A 35 2.85 8.58 -0.43
CA LEU A 35 2.90 7.59 0.64
C LEU A 35 3.85 8.02 1.76
N ARG A 36 5.04 8.56 1.41
CA ARG A 36 5.99 9.09 2.40
C ARG A 36 5.47 10.31 3.17
N GLU A 37 4.63 11.10 2.52
CA GLU A 37 4.02 12.30 3.11
C GLU A 37 2.71 11.99 3.85
N LEU A 38 2.13 10.79 3.64
CA LEU A 38 0.85 10.40 4.20
C LEU A 38 0.93 10.32 5.72
N LYS A 39 0.15 11.16 6.39
CA LYS A 39 0.03 11.18 7.85
C LYS A 39 -1.43 11.18 8.28
N HIS A 40 -1.73 10.50 9.37
CA HIS A 40 -3.03 10.50 10.03
C HIS A 40 -3.30 11.87 10.69
N ASN A 41 -3.62 12.90 9.90
CA ASN A 41 -3.88 14.24 10.42
C ASN A 41 -5.34 14.44 10.85
N GLY A 42 -6.29 13.85 10.13
CA GLY A 42 -7.73 13.95 10.37
C GLY A 42 -8.33 12.68 10.98
N SER A 43 -9.40 12.17 10.35
CA SER A 43 -10.01 10.88 10.67
C SER A 43 -9.16 9.71 10.16
N ILE A 44 -9.16 8.61 10.91
CA ILE A 44 -8.52 7.37 10.48
C ILE A 44 -9.15 6.84 9.18
N GLN A 45 -10.47 6.94 9.01
CA GLN A 45 -11.15 6.44 7.80
C GLN A 45 -10.62 7.13 6.54
N GLU A 46 -10.38 8.44 6.63
CA GLU A 46 -9.80 9.21 5.53
C GLU A 46 -8.35 8.82 5.27
N TYR A 47 -7.56 8.57 6.33
CA TYR A 47 -6.20 8.04 6.21
C TYR A 47 -6.17 6.67 5.53
N VAL A 48 -7.04 5.76 5.97
CA VAL A 48 -7.22 4.41 5.39
C VAL A 48 -7.58 4.49 3.93
N LYS A 49 -8.54 5.35 3.57
CA LYS A 49 -8.98 5.55 2.19
C LYS A 49 -7.85 6.06 1.30
N GLN A 50 -7.09 7.05 1.76
CA GLN A 50 -5.93 7.57 1.03
C GLN A 50 -4.82 6.52 0.89
N PHE A 51 -4.53 5.79 1.97
CA PHE A 51 -3.55 4.70 1.94
C PHE A 51 -3.95 3.62 0.94
N ALA A 52 -5.20 3.15 0.97
CA ALA A 52 -5.71 2.13 0.06
C ALA A 52 -5.64 2.58 -1.41
N GLY A 53 -5.95 3.85 -1.70
CA GLY A 53 -5.78 4.42 -3.03
C GLY A 53 -4.32 4.37 -3.51
N LEU A 54 -3.37 4.77 -2.64
CA LEU A 54 -1.94 4.74 -2.97
C LEU A 54 -1.42 3.31 -3.17
N MET A 55 -1.98 2.31 -2.49
CA MET A 55 -1.61 0.91 -2.69
C MET A 55 -2.08 0.35 -4.03
N LEU A 56 -3.09 0.96 -4.68
CA LEU A 56 -3.49 0.59 -6.04
C LEU A 56 -2.52 1.13 -7.09
N ASP A 57 -1.93 2.28 -6.82
CA ASP A 57 -0.95 2.93 -7.70
C ASP A 57 0.49 2.37 -7.54
N ILE A 58 0.75 1.56 -6.50
CA ILE A 58 2.05 0.95 -6.20
C ILE A 58 1.90 -0.58 -6.21
N CYS A 59 2.23 -1.20 -7.34
CA CYS A 59 1.92 -2.62 -7.56
C CYS A 59 2.99 -3.61 -7.08
N ASP A 60 4.19 -3.14 -6.75
CA ASP A 60 5.34 -3.98 -6.40
C ASP A 60 5.68 -3.97 -4.90
N ILE A 61 4.84 -3.37 -4.06
CA ILE A 61 5.05 -3.30 -2.62
C ILE A 61 4.63 -4.61 -1.92
N SER A 62 5.52 -5.13 -1.05
CA SER A 62 5.24 -6.36 -0.30
C SER A 62 4.24 -6.13 0.82
N GLU A 63 3.45 -7.14 1.22
CA GLU A 63 2.48 -7.00 2.33
C GLU A 63 3.13 -6.52 3.64
N LYS A 64 4.36 -6.95 3.92
CA LYS A 64 5.13 -6.49 5.09
C LYS A 64 5.43 -5.00 5.01
N ASP A 65 5.84 -4.53 3.83
CA ASP A 65 6.14 -3.12 3.61
C ASP A 65 4.86 -2.28 3.65
N LYS A 66 3.72 -2.80 3.18
CA LYS A 66 2.42 -2.14 3.32
C LYS A 66 2.06 -1.91 4.77
N VAL A 67 2.14 -2.94 5.61
CA VAL A 67 1.87 -2.81 7.06
C VAL A 67 2.83 -1.82 7.70
N PHE A 68 4.12 -1.88 7.37
CA PHE A 68 5.12 -0.95 7.88
C PHE A 68 4.80 0.50 7.52
N CYS A 69 4.54 0.80 6.24
CA CYS A 69 4.20 2.14 5.77
C CYS A 69 2.89 2.65 6.38
N PHE A 70 1.90 1.77 6.55
CA PHE A 70 0.63 2.11 7.19
C PHE A 70 0.86 2.53 8.64
N VAL A 71 1.57 1.71 9.42
CA VAL A 71 1.84 2.02 10.83
C VAL A 71 2.64 3.32 10.92
N GLU A 72 3.66 3.51 10.08
CA GLU A 72 4.52 4.70 10.12
C GLU A 72 3.77 6.03 9.97
N GLY A 73 2.75 6.06 9.11
CA GLY A 73 1.91 7.26 8.91
C GLY A 73 0.89 7.53 10.01
N LEU A 74 0.69 6.62 10.97
CA LEU A 74 -0.25 6.83 12.07
C LEU A 74 0.27 7.80 13.14
N LYS A 75 -0.67 8.46 13.83
CA LYS A 75 -0.38 9.23 15.05
C LYS A 75 0.18 8.32 16.15
N SER A 76 1.03 8.89 17.00
CA SER A 76 1.71 8.17 18.09
C SER A 76 0.76 7.40 19.01
N TRP A 77 -0.40 7.97 19.37
CA TRP A 77 -1.40 7.26 20.19
C TRP A 77 -2.02 6.04 19.47
N ALA A 78 -2.25 6.13 18.16
CA ALA A 78 -2.79 5.02 17.36
C ALA A 78 -1.74 3.93 17.12
N LYS A 79 -0.46 4.31 16.97
CA LYS A 79 0.67 3.36 16.95
C LYS A 79 0.70 2.55 18.25
N THR A 80 0.58 3.20 19.41
CA THR A 80 0.59 2.52 20.72
C THR A 80 -0.54 1.49 20.84
N ASN A 81 -1.77 1.86 20.49
CA ASN A 81 -2.92 0.94 20.52
C ASN A 81 -2.72 -0.30 19.62
N LEU A 82 -2.12 -0.12 18.44
CA LEU A 82 -1.84 -1.23 17.53
C LEU A 82 -0.74 -2.16 18.03
N TYR A 83 0.30 -1.63 18.68
CA TYR A 83 1.34 -2.44 19.31
C TYR A 83 0.79 -3.27 20.46
N GLU A 84 -0.13 -2.71 21.25
CA GLU A 84 -0.83 -3.44 22.32
C GLU A 84 -1.71 -4.57 21.75
N GLN A 85 -2.35 -4.34 20.61
CA GLN A 85 -3.21 -5.34 19.94
C GLN A 85 -2.46 -6.37 19.08
N ARG A 86 -1.12 -6.29 18.97
CA ARG A 86 -0.26 -7.23 18.20
C ARG A 86 -0.74 -7.49 16.77
N VAL A 87 -1.19 -6.45 16.08
CA VAL A 87 -1.74 -6.58 14.73
C VAL A 87 -0.68 -7.03 13.72
N GLN A 88 -0.97 -8.08 12.95
CA GLN A 88 -0.07 -8.66 11.94
C GLN A 88 -0.52 -8.44 10.48
N ASP A 89 -1.75 -7.99 10.26
CA ASP A 89 -2.33 -7.83 8.93
C ASP A 89 -3.10 -6.50 8.78
N LEU A 90 -3.25 -6.07 7.52
CA LEU A 90 -3.91 -4.80 7.17
C LEU A 90 -5.37 -4.78 7.61
N THR A 91 -6.05 -5.92 7.51
CA THR A 91 -7.48 -6.07 7.86
C THR A 91 -7.72 -5.85 9.35
N SER A 92 -6.86 -6.41 10.19
CA SER A 92 -6.89 -6.25 11.64
C SER A 92 -6.50 -4.83 12.04
N THR A 93 -5.61 -4.15 11.29
CA THR A 93 -5.34 -2.72 11.54
C THR A 93 -6.57 -1.87 11.25
N TYR A 94 -7.38 -2.22 10.26
CA TYR A 94 -8.62 -1.49 10.00
C TYR A 94 -9.64 -1.67 11.12
N THR A 95 -9.79 -2.88 11.66
CA THR A 95 -10.72 -3.16 12.78
C THR A 95 -10.23 -2.61 14.12
N ALA A 96 -8.91 -2.51 14.31
CA ALA A 96 -8.29 -2.03 15.54
C ALA A 96 -8.44 -0.52 15.78
N VAL A 97 -8.65 0.23 14.71
CA VAL A 97 -8.67 1.69 14.74
C VAL A 97 -10.08 2.27 14.53
N GLU A 98 -11.09 1.40 14.41
CA GLU A 98 -12.50 1.73 14.60
C GLU A 98 -12.82 1.89 16.10
#